data_AF-A0A939HL00-F1
#
_entry.id   AF-A0A939HL00-F1
#
_cell.length_a   1.000
_cell.length_b   1.000
_cell.length_c   1.000
_cell.angle_alpha   90.00
_cell.angle_beta   90.00
_cell.angle_gamma   90.00
#
_symmetry.space_group_name_H-M   'P 1'
#
loop_
_entity.id
_entity.type
_entity.pdbx_description
1 polymer ?
#
loop_
_entity_poly.entity_id
_entity_poly.type
_entity_poly.pdbx_seq_one_letter_code
_entity_poly.pdbx_strand_id
1 'polypeptide(L)'
;MDLEVSPALTIPASELGWRFSRSSGPGGQHVNTSDSRVELSWNVAGSAALSDGQRLLLLARLGRHLVAGVITVTASERRSQLRNREIALGAWVGSRSVA
;
A
#
# COMPACT_ATOMS: atom_id res chain seq x y z
N MET A 1 11.07 -0.52 -8.25
CA MET A 1 11.86 0.39 -7.40
C MET A 1 11.49 0.08 -5.98
N ASP A 2 12.49 0.01 -5.11
CA ASP A 2 12.26 -0.23 -3.69
C ASP A 2 11.56 0.98 -3.08
N LEU A 3 10.81 0.74 -2.01
CA LEU A 3 10.05 1.75 -1.31
C LEU A 3 10.75 2.10 0.00
N GLU A 4 11.38 3.27 0.01
CA GLU A 4 11.98 3.84 1.20
C GLU A 4 10.88 4.46 2.07
N VAL A 5 10.53 3.79 3.17
CA VAL A 5 9.51 4.28 4.12
C VAL A 5 10.17 5.16 5.17
N SER A 6 11.36 4.77 5.64
CA SER A 6 12.16 5.55 6.59
C SER A 6 13.65 5.17 6.46
N PRO A 7 14.59 5.93 7.05
CA PRO A 7 16.01 5.57 7.03
C PRO A 7 16.32 4.19 7.63
N ALA A 8 15.42 3.65 8.46
CA ALA A 8 15.55 2.34 9.09
C ALA A 8 14.71 1.24 8.40
N LEU A 9 13.93 1.58 7.36
CA LEU A 9 13.04 0.66 6.67
C LEU A 9 12.94 0.96 5.17
N THR A 10 13.55 0.08 4.39
CA THR A 10 13.39 0.02 2.94
C THR A 10 12.70 -1.29 2.59
N ILE A 11 11.58 -1.19 1.88
CA ILE A 11 10.80 -2.35 1.44
C ILE A 11 11.22 -2.71 0.01
N PRO A 12 11.76 -3.91 -0.25
CA PRO A 12 12.12 -4.34 -1.59
C PRO A 12 10.91 -4.35 -2.52
N ALA A 13 11.10 -3.94 -3.77
CA ALA A 13 10.04 -3.92 -4.77
C ALA A 13 9.40 -5.30 -4.99
N SER A 14 10.16 -6.38 -4.76
CA SER A 14 9.71 -7.77 -4.87
C SER A 14 8.72 -8.19 -3.78
N GLU A 15 8.69 -7.50 -2.64
CA GLU A 15 7.75 -7.76 -1.56
C GLU A 15 6.45 -6.96 -1.70
N LEU A 16 6.42 -5.98 -2.61
CA LEU A 16 5.27 -5.13 -2.86
C LEU A 16 4.32 -5.78 -3.88
N GLY A 17 3.13 -6.13 -3.42
CA GLY A 17 2.03 -6.58 -4.27
C GLY A 17 1.27 -5.39 -4.85
N TRP A 18 1.08 -5.40 -6.18
CA TRP A 18 0.27 -4.41 -6.88
C TRP A 18 -0.98 -5.07 -7.44
N ARG A 19 -2.14 -4.47 -7.16
CA ARG A 19 -3.41 -4.85 -7.79
C ARG A 19 -4.08 -3.64 -8.41
N PHE A 20 -4.51 -3.80 -9.65
CA PHE A 20 -5.23 -2.78 -10.41
C PHE A 20 -6.65 -3.24 -10.64
N SER A 21 -7.60 -2.32 -10.50
CA SER A 21 -9.01 -2.63 -10.69
C SER A 21 -9.80 -1.41 -11.15
N ARG A 22 -11.03 -1.65 -11.59
CA ARG A 22 -11.98 -0.60 -11.92
C ARG A 22 -12.35 0.18 -10.66
N SER A 23 -12.26 1.51 -10.75
CA SER A 23 -12.82 2.39 -9.73
C SER A 23 -14.34 2.40 -9.87
N SER A 24 -15.04 1.71 -8.97
CA SER A 24 -16.50 1.75 -8.88
C SER A 24 -16.93 3.00 -8.11
N GLY A 25 -17.43 4.01 -8.82
CA GLY A 25 -18.19 5.11 -8.24
C GLY A 25 -19.70 4.78 -8.20
N PRO A 26 -20.45 5.22 -7.18
CA PRO A 26 -21.90 5.03 -7.15
C PRO A 26 -22.54 5.98 -8.17
N GLY A 27 -22.98 5.46 -9.32
CA GLY A 27 -23.64 6.25 -10.34
C GLY A 27 -23.81 5.48 -11.65
N GLY A 28 -25.05 5.13 -11.97
CA GLY A 28 -25.42 4.46 -13.20
C GLY A 28 -25.17 5.30 -14.46
N GLN A 29 -25.15 4.59 -15.57
CA GLN A 29 -25.18 5.05 -16.96
C GLN A 29 -24.12 6.10 -17.36
N HIS A 30 -23.15 5.61 -18.14
CA HIS A 30 -22.24 6.37 -19.01
C HIS A 30 -21.01 7.02 -18.34
N VAL A 31 -20.13 6.24 -17.72
CA VAL A 31 -18.78 6.71 -17.34
C VAL A 31 -17.71 5.70 -17.77
N ASN A 32 -16.83 6.14 -18.67
CA ASN A 32 -15.64 5.40 -19.13
C ASN A 32 -14.88 4.83 -17.93
N THR A 33 -15.01 3.52 -17.75
CA THR A 33 -14.49 2.80 -16.59
C THR A 33 -13.02 2.44 -16.82
N SER A 34 -12.15 3.43 -16.77
CA SER A 34 -10.70 3.17 -16.73
C SER A 34 -10.36 2.45 -15.42
N ASP A 35 -9.51 1.42 -15.50
CA ASP A 35 -8.92 0.68 -14.36
C ASP A 35 -8.01 1.57 -13.51
N SER A 36 -8.58 2.61 -12.90
CA SER A 36 -7.80 3.62 -12.20
C SER A 36 -7.52 3.23 -10.76
N ARG A 37 -8.29 2.33 -10.13
CA ARG A 37 -8.06 1.95 -8.73
C ARG A 37 -6.77 1.15 -8.61
N VAL A 38 -5.90 1.60 -7.73
CA VAL A 38 -4.63 0.96 -7.39
C VAL A 38 -4.68 0.48 -5.95
N GLU A 39 -4.21 -0.73 -5.72
CA GLU A 39 -4.01 -1.33 -4.41
C GLU A 39 -2.55 -1.77 -4.29
N LEU A 40 -1.91 -1.35 -3.20
CA LEU A 40 -0.54 -1.65 -2.85
C LEU A 40 -0.53 -2.41 -1.52
N SER A 41 -0.03 -3.63 -1.53
CA SER A 41 0.01 -4.52 -0.37
C SER A 41 1.43 -4.96 -0.03
N TRP A 42 1.71 -5.19 1.25
CA TRP A 42 2.98 -5.75 1.72
C TRP A 42 2.74 -6.72 2.88
N ASN A 43 3.41 -7.87 2.84
CA ASN A 43 3.36 -8.87 3.91
C ASN A 43 4.40 -8.56 4.98
N VAL A 44 4.00 -7.84 6.03
CA VAL A 44 4.88 -7.50 7.17
C VAL A 44 5.30 -8.76 7.93
N ALA A 45 4.38 -9.69 8.13
CA ALA A 45 4.63 -10.92 8.90
C ALA A 45 5.66 -11.84 8.21
N GLY A 46 5.67 -11.87 6.88
CA GLY A 46 6.56 -12.70 6.07
C GLY A 46 7.72 -11.94 5.42
N SER A 47 7.90 -10.64 5.69
CA SER A 47 8.94 -9.84 5.06
C SER A 47 10.34 -10.32 5.48
N ALA A 48 11.22 -10.48 4.49
CA ALA A 48 12.62 -10.81 4.68
C ALA A 48 13.48 -9.56 4.93
N ALA A 49 12.97 -8.38 4.58
CA ALA A 49 13.60 -7.09 4.84
C ALA A 49 13.56 -6.68 6.32
N LEU A 50 12.79 -7.38 7.16
CA LEU A 50 12.62 -7.08 8.58
C LEU A 50 13.41 -8.03 9.47
N SER A 51 14.13 -7.48 10.45
CA SER A 51 14.57 -8.26 11.61
C SER A 51 13.36 -8.66 12.49
N ASP A 52 13.50 -9.69 13.31
CA ASP A 52 12.42 -10.16 14.18
C ASP A 52 11.91 -9.07 15.15
N GLY A 53 12.82 -8.23 15.66
CA GLY A 53 12.45 -7.09 16.50
C GLY A 53 11.64 -6.04 15.75
N GLN A 54 12.05 -5.67 14.52
CA GLN A 54 11.30 -4.74 13.68
C GLN A 54 9.94 -5.32 13.28
N ARG A 55 9.89 -6.62 12.96
CA ARG A 55 8.65 -7.32 12.63
C ARG A 55 7.66 -7.25 13.79
N LEU A 56 8.07 -7.63 14.99
CA LEU A 56 7.21 -7.59 16.18
C LEU A 56 6.71 -6.17 16.47
N LEU A 57 7.58 -5.17 16.37
CA LEU A 57 7.24 -3.77 16.57
C LEU A 57 6.20 -3.29 15.54
N LEU A 58 6.40 -3.59 14.25
CA LEU A 58 5.48 -3.22 13.18
C LEU A 58 4.15 -3.98 13.28
N LEU A 59 4.16 -5.27 13.60
CA LEU A 59 2.94 -6.05 13.81
C LEU A 59 2.11 -5.50 14.97
N ALA A 60 2.76 -5.13 16.08
CA ALA A 60 2.07 -4.53 17.22
C ALA A 60 1.49 -3.15 16.89
N ARG A 61 2.24 -2.32 16.15
CA ARG A 61 1.87 -0.95 15.80
C ARG A 61 0.82 -0.85 14.71
N LEU A 62 0.96 -1.67 13.68
CA LEU A 62 0.07 -1.69 12.52
C LEU A 62 -1.08 -2.68 12.72
N GLY A 63 -1.15 -3.42 13.82
CA GLY A 63 -2.09 -4.53 14.03
C GLY A 63 -3.54 -4.25 13.60
N ARG A 64 -4.08 -3.07 13.90
CA ARG A 64 -5.45 -2.67 13.50
C ARG A 64 -5.64 -2.41 12.00
N HIS A 65 -4.54 -2.17 11.29
CA HIS A 65 -4.48 -1.91 9.84
C HIS A 65 -4.01 -3.15 9.05
N LEU A 66 -3.58 -4.20 9.75
CA LEU A 66 -3.13 -5.44 9.15
C LEU A 66 -4.28 -6.42 9.03
N VAL A 67 -4.36 -7.08 7.88
CA VAL A 67 -5.23 -8.24 7.66
C VAL A 67 -4.33 -9.44 7.42
N ALA A 68 -4.35 -10.42 8.33
CA ALA A 68 -3.46 -11.59 8.28
C ALA A 68 -1.97 -11.23 8.13
N GLY A 69 -1.52 -10.15 8.78
CA GLY A 69 -0.11 -9.69 8.70
C GLY A 69 0.24 -8.91 7.43
N VAL A 70 -0.73 -8.64 6.57
CA VAL A 70 -0.57 -7.85 5.35
C VAL A 70 -1.20 -6.47 5.54
N ILE A 71 -0.45 -5.41 5.26
CA ILE A 71 -1.00 -4.05 5.18
C ILE A 71 -1.31 -3.75 3.72
N THR A 72 -2.45 -3.10 3.49
CA THR A 72 -2.92 -2.78 2.15
C THR A 72 -3.38 -1.33 2.11
N VAL A 73 -2.91 -0.60 1.10
CA VAL A 73 -3.27 0.79 0.83
C VAL A 73 -3.92 0.86 -0.53
N THR A 74 -5.08 1.50 -0.60
CA THR A 74 -5.85 1.66 -1.83
C THR A 74 -5.95 3.12 -2.21
N ALA A 75 -5.74 3.44 -3.48
CA ALA A 75 -5.88 4.77 -4.06
C ALA A 75 -6.80 4.71 -5.29
N SER A 76 -7.83 5.55 -5.29
CA SER A 76 -8.78 5.66 -6.41
C SER A 76 -9.29 7.08 -6.60
N GLU A 77 -8.57 8.09 -6.10
CA GLU A 77 -9.01 9.49 -6.09
C GLU A 77 -8.85 10.17 -7.45
N ARG A 78 -8.20 9.51 -8.42
CA ARG A 78 -7.91 10.07 -9.74
C ARG A 78 -8.42 9.16 -10.85
N ARG A 79 -8.66 9.77 -12.02
CA ARG A 79 -9.00 9.04 -13.25
C ARG A 79 -7.78 8.34 -13.88
N SER A 80 -6.56 8.74 -13.50
CA SER A 80 -5.31 8.15 -13.99
C SER A 80 -4.77 7.11 -13.00
N GLN A 81 -4.53 5.89 -13.48
CA GLN A 81 -3.87 4.81 -12.74
C GLN A 81 -2.46 5.22 -12.27
N LEU A 82 -1.70 5.93 -13.12
CA LEU A 82 -0.36 6.43 -12.75
C LEU A 82 -0.44 7.34 -11.53
N ARG A 83 -1.40 8.27 -11.53
CA ARG A 83 -1.56 9.20 -10.41
C ARG A 83 -2.03 8.49 -9.13
N ASN A 84 -2.90 7.49 -9.26
CA ASN A 84 -3.30 6.68 -8.10
C ASN A 84 -2.15 5.81 -7.59
N ARG A 85 -1.22 5.37 -8.46
CA ARG A 85 0.00 4.68 -8.03
C ARG A 85 0.90 5.58 -7.21
N GLU A 86 1.10 6.83 -7.65
CA GLU A 86 1.86 7.83 -6.88
C GLU A 86 1.22 8.10 -5.51
N ILE A 87 -0.11 8.19 -5.45
CA ILE A 87 -0.85 8.38 -4.19
C ILE A 87 -0.67 7.18 -3.27
N ALA A 88 -0.80 5.96 -3.80
CA ALA A 88 -0.59 4.73 -3.03
C ALA A 88 0.84 4.68 -2.46
N LEU A 89 1.87 5.01 -3.25
CA LEU A 89 3.26 5.11 -2.75
C LEU A 89 3.43 6.19 -1.69
N GLY A 90 2.85 7.38 -1.91
CA GLY A 90 2.96 8.50 -0.99
C GLY A 90 2.32 8.24 0.38
N ALA A 91 1.21 7.49 0.42
CA ALA A 91 0.55 7.12 1.67
C ALA A 91 1.43 6.23 2.57
N TRP A 92 2.31 5.41 1.99
CA TRP A 92 3.28 4.61 2.73
C TRP A 92 4.39 5.44 3.35
N VAL A 93 4.97 6.38 2.59
CA VAL A 93 6.04 7.29 3.06
C VAL A 93 5.50 8.32 4.06
N GLY A 94 4.25 8.77 3.86
CA GLY A 94 3.58 9.77 4.70
C GLY A 94 3.05 9.22 6.03
N SER A 95 3.02 7.90 6.22
CA SER A 95 2.63 7.24 7.48
C SER A 95 3.73 7.38 8.56
N ARG A 96 4.31 8.57 8.72
CA ARG A 96 5.30 8.93 9.75
C ARG A 96 4.76 8.84 11.19
N SER A 97 3.48 8.52 11.38
CA SER A 97 2.82 8.58 12.69
C SER A 97 2.71 7.24 13.43
N VAL A 98 3.39 6.18 12.96
CA VAL A 98 3.41 4.88 13.67
C VAL A 98 4.81 4.40 14.04
N ALA A 99 5.80 5.31 14.06
CA ALA A 99 7.14 5.04 14.53
C ALA A 99 7.40 5.59 15.94
#